data_AF-A0A7Z9GXL7-F1
#
_entry.id   AF-A0A7Z9GXL7-F1
#
_cell.length_a   1.000
_cell.length_b   1.000
_cell.length_c   1.000
_cell.angle_alpha   90.00
_cell.angle_beta   90.00
_cell.angle_gamma   90.00
#
_symmetry.space_group_name_H-M   'P 1'
#
loop_
_entity.id
_entity.type
_entity.pdbx_description
1 polymer ?
#
loop_
_entity_poly.entity_id
_entity_poly.type
_entity_poly.pdbx_seq_one_letter_code
_entity_poly.pdbx_strand_id
1 'polypeptide(L)'
;MPDFDPYYEWLGIPPKDQPAHHYRLLGVELFEEHRSAIDAAANRLMAYLQELSNGEDATLAQKLLNEVAAARVCLLNPKQKASYDHKLKAILQKKSRKTADSALPVATPLREKAVPTPPPVATAQIIADSDAAPLISTEEGQDAAPTAPTAPTAPTAPAETSRRTSRRSKNNEIKVL
;
A
#
# COMPACT_ATOMS: atom_id res chain seq x y z
N MET A 1 -25.13 -5.95 -27.97
CA MET A 1 -24.15 -5.05 -27.32
C MET A 1 -23.68 -5.78 -26.09
N PRO A 2 -22.36 -5.99 -25.86
CA PRO A 2 -21.91 -6.48 -24.57
C PRO A 2 -22.40 -5.50 -23.48
N ASP A 3 -22.91 -6.03 -22.37
CA ASP A 3 -23.27 -5.22 -21.22
C ASP A 3 -22.02 -4.46 -20.73
N PHE A 4 -22.13 -3.14 -20.60
CA PHE A 4 -21.04 -2.32 -20.08
C PHE A 4 -20.89 -2.57 -18.57
N ASP A 5 -19.78 -3.21 -18.17
CA ASP A 5 -19.45 -3.44 -16.76
C ASP A 5 -18.39 -2.42 -16.30
N PRO A 6 -18.77 -1.38 -15.52
CA PRO A 6 -17.85 -0.34 -15.10
C PRO A 6 -16.77 -0.86 -14.14
N TYR A 7 -17.00 -1.98 -13.44
CA TYR A 7 -15.97 -2.58 -12.60
C TYR A 7 -14.87 -3.26 -13.43
N TYR A 8 -15.25 -3.89 -14.53
CA TYR A 8 -14.29 -4.52 -15.43
C TYR A 8 -13.54 -3.46 -16.26
N GLU A 9 -14.26 -2.50 -16.84
CA GLU A 9 -13.67 -1.53 -17.76
C GLU A 9 -12.76 -0.52 -17.04
N TRP A 10 -13.18 -0.01 -15.88
CA TRP A 10 -12.45 1.07 -15.20
C TRP A 10 -11.56 0.58 -14.05
N LEU A 11 -11.96 -0.47 -13.34
CA LEU A 11 -11.21 -1.00 -12.20
C LEU A 11 -10.47 -2.31 -12.52
N GLY A 12 -10.66 -2.89 -13.70
CA GLY A 12 -10.03 -4.15 -14.10
C GLY A 12 -10.50 -5.34 -13.25
N ILE A 13 -11.69 -5.27 -12.65
CA ILE A 13 -12.23 -6.31 -11.78
C ILE A 13 -13.19 -7.20 -12.58
N PRO A 14 -12.78 -8.43 -12.96
CA PRO A 14 -13.61 -9.30 -13.77
C PRO A 14 -14.84 -9.78 -12.97
N PRO A 15 -15.96 -10.10 -13.65
CA PRO A 15 -17.20 -10.53 -12.99
C PRO A 15 -17.04 -11.72 -12.03
N LYS A 16 -16.08 -12.60 -12.30
CA LYS A 16 -15.74 -13.76 -11.44
C LYS A 16 -15.24 -13.36 -10.05
N ASP A 17 -14.65 -12.16 -9.93
CA ASP A 17 -14.07 -11.62 -8.70
C ASP A 17 -15.01 -10.61 -8.01
N GLN A 18 -16.25 -10.48 -8.50
CA GLN A 18 -17.29 -9.64 -7.90
C GLN A 18 -18.13 -10.45 -6.88
N PRO A 19 -18.54 -9.84 -5.75
CA PRO A 19 -18.35 -8.43 -5.37
C PRO A 19 -16.93 -8.12 -4.88
N ALA A 20 -16.40 -6.96 -5.30
CA ALA A 20 -15.08 -6.49 -4.91
C ALA A 20 -15.05 -6.10 -3.42
N HIS A 21 -14.00 -6.49 -2.71
CA HIS A 21 -13.71 -5.96 -1.39
C HIS A 21 -13.01 -4.59 -1.47
N HIS A 22 -13.00 -3.82 -0.38
CA HIS A 22 -12.48 -2.44 -0.36
C HIS A 22 -11.03 -2.32 -0.88
N TYR A 23 -10.15 -3.27 -0.53
CA TYR A 23 -8.78 -3.31 -1.07
C TYR A 23 -8.72 -3.50 -2.59
N ARG A 24 -9.61 -4.34 -3.16
CA ARG A 24 -9.66 -4.60 -4.60
C ARG A 24 -10.20 -3.40 -5.33
N LEU A 25 -11.22 -2.76 -4.77
CA LEU A 25 -11.81 -1.53 -5.30
C LEU A 25 -10.75 -0.43 -5.45
N LEU A 26 -9.85 -0.31 -4.47
CA LEU A 26 -8.76 0.67 -4.47
C LEU A 26 -7.53 0.24 -5.28
N GLY A 27 -7.46 -1.01 -5.74
CA GLY A 27 -6.29 -1.54 -6.45
C GLY A 27 -5.03 -1.67 -5.59
N VAL A 28 -5.19 -1.82 -4.27
CA VAL A 28 -4.07 -1.97 -3.31
C VAL A 28 -3.92 -3.41 -2.83
N GLU A 29 -2.79 -3.72 -2.20
CA GLU A 29 -2.55 -5.03 -1.61
C GLU A 29 -3.55 -5.34 -0.49
N LEU A 30 -3.86 -6.62 -0.33
CA LEU A 30 -4.77 -7.09 0.69
C LEU A 30 -4.18 -6.83 2.08
N PHE A 31 -4.95 -6.18 2.95
CA PHE A 31 -4.51 -5.79 4.30
C PHE A 31 -3.39 -4.75 4.35
N GLU A 32 -3.20 -3.96 3.28
CA GLU A 32 -2.23 -2.86 3.20
C GLU A 32 -2.12 -2.05 4.52
N GLU A 33 -0.93 -1.96 5.09
CA GLU A 33 -0.68 -1.29 6.37
C GLU A 33 -0.40 0.21 6.20
N HIS A 34 0.21 0.60 5.07
CA HIS A 34 0.62 1.97 4.83
C HIS A 34 -0.58 2.85 4.48
N ARG A 35 -0.98 3.69 5.43
CA ARG A 35 -2.08 4.66 5.24
C ARG A 35 -1.87 5.58 4.05
N SER A 36 -0.65 6.05 3.82
CA SER A 36 -0.34 6.92 2.69
C SER A 36 -0.53 6.21 1.35
N ALA A 37 -0.28 4.91 1.26
CA ALA A 37 -0.53 4.12 0.06
C ALA A 37 -2.04 4.01 -0.22
N ILE A 38 -2.85 3.74 0.82
CA ILE A 38 -4.31 3.69 0.74
C ILE A 38 -4.89 5.03 0.29
N ASP A 39 -4.44 6.13 0.91
CA ASP A 39 -4.94 7.47 0.58
C ASP A 39 -4.55 7.87 -0.84
N ALA A 40 -3.30 7.64 -1.25
CA ALA A 40 -2.83 7.94 -2.59
C ALA A 40 -3.59 7.14 -3.66
N ALA A 41 -3.83 5.85 -3.44
CA ALA A 41 -4.60 5.01 -4.35
C ALA A 41 -6.06 5.50 -4.47
N ALA A 42 -6.70 5.80 -3.34
CA ALA A 42 -8.06 6.34 -3.32
C ALA A 42 -8.16 7.66 -4.09
N ASN A 43 -7.23 8.59 -3.85
CA ASN A 43 -7.25 9.90 -4.50
C ASN A 43 -7.05 9.79 -6.02
N ARG A 44 -6.15 8.91 -6.49
CA ARG A 44 -5.95 8.65 -7.92
C ARG A 44 -7.22 8.11 -8.57
N LEU A 45 -7.85 7.13 -7.94
CA LEU A 45 -9.06 6.50 -8.45
C LEU A 45 -10.25 7.47 -8.45
N MET A 46 -10.41 8.28 -7.40
CA MET A 46 -11.43 9.32 -7.34
C MET A 46 -11.25 10.35 -8.46
N ALA A 47 -10.02 10.81 -8.72
CA ALA A 47 -9.76 11.76 -9.79
C ALA A 47 -10.14 11.19 -11.17
N TYR A 48 -9.78 9.94 -11.44
CA TYR A 48 -10.15 9.25 -12.68
C TYR A 48 -11.67 9.09 -12.84
N LEU A 49 -12.36 8.63 -11.80
CA LEU A 49 -13.81 8.47 -11.85
C LEU A 49 -14.54 9.82 -11.94
N GLN A 50 -13.97 10.89 -11.41
CA GLN A 50 -14.54 12.23 -11.52
C GLN A 50 -14.46 12.78 -12.96
N GLU A 51 -13.41 12.44 -13.71
CA GLU A 51 -13.32 12.76 -15.14
C GLU A 51 -14.41 12.02 -15.94
N LEU A 52 -14.62 10.74 -15.64
CA LEU A 52 -15.67 9.92 -16.25
C LEU A 52 -17.10 10.37 -15.86
N SER A 53 -17.23 11.04 -14.72
CA SER A 53 -18.51 11.55 -14.21
C SER A 53 -19.10 12.69 -15.04
N ASN A 54 -18.35 13.23 -16.01
CA ASN A 54 -18.82 14.26 -16.93
C ASN A 54 -19.34 13.68 -18.27
N GLY A 55 -19.26 12.35 -18.45
CA GLY A 55 -19.62 11.66 -19.68
C GLY A 55 -20.98 10.94 -19.65
N GLU A 56 -21.21 10.07 -20.63
CA GLU A 56 -22.45 9.31 -20.82
C GLU A 56 -22.74 8.36 -19.63
N ASP A 57 -21.68 7.83 -19.02
CA ASP A 57 -21.74 6.90 -17.87
C ASP A 57 -21.66 7.59 -16.50
N ALA A 58 -21.99 8.90 -16.42
CA ALA A 58 -21.86 9.70 -15.21
C ALA A 58 -22.53 9.07 -13.97
N THR A 59 -23.68 8.42 -14.15
CA THR A 59 -24.40 7.76 -13.05
C THR A 59 -23.61 6.56 -12.50
N LEU A 60 -22.94 5.80 -13.36
CA LEU A 60 -22.10 4.67 -12.95
C LEU A 60 -20.82 5.14 -12.27
N ALA A 61 -20.18 6.17 -12.82
CA ALA A 61 -19.00 6.79 -12.23
C ALA A 61 -19.30 7.36 -10.83
N GLN A 62 -20.45 8.02 -10.66
CA GLN A 62 -20.88 8.54 -9.36
C GLN A 62 -21.13 7.44 -8.32
N LYS A 63 -21.68 6.29 -8.73
CA LYS A 63 -21.83 5.12 -7.84
C LYS A 63 -20.48 4.61 -7.37
N LEU A 64 -19.53 4.42 -8.29
CA LEU A 64 -18.18 3.99 -7.96
C LEU A 64 -17.45 5.00 -7.08
N LEU A 65 -17.62 6.30 -7.32
CA LEU A 65 -17.07 7.35 -6.44
C LEU A 65 -17.55 7.20 -5.00
N ASN A 66 -18.83 6.92 -4.79
CA ASN A 66 -19.39 6.70 -3.46
C ASN A 66 -18.79 5.45 -2.79
N GLU A 67 -18.62 4.37 -3.54
CA GLU A 67 -17.99 3.14 -3.03
C GLU A 67 -16.51 3.36 -2.68
N VAL A 68 -15.76 4.06 -3.53
CA VAL A 68 -14.35 4.40 -3.30
C VAL A 68 -14.21 5.32 -2.10
N ALA A 69 -15.12 6.29 -1.93
CA ALA A 69 -15.17 7.15 -0.76
C ALA A 69 -15.44 6.37 0.53
N ALA A 70 -16.42 5.47 0.51
CA ALA A 70 -16.70 4.59 1.64
C ALA A 70 -15.49 3.70 1.98
N ALA A 71 -14.84 3.14 0.97
CA ALA A 71 -13.65 2.31 1.12
C ALA A 71 -12.49 3.08 1.78
N ARG A 72 -12.22 4.30 1.29
CA ARG A 72 -11.19 5.19 1.85
C ARG A 72 -11.46 5.49 3.32
N VAL A 73 -12.68 5.89 3.68
CA VAL A 73 -13.05 6.22 5.07
C VAL A 73 -12.91 5.00 5.98
N CYS A 74 -13.31 3.82 5.52
CA CYS A 74 -13.22 2.59 6.28
C CYS A 74 -11.76 2.19 6.54
N LEU A 75 -10.92 2.19 5.50
CA LEU A 75 -9.54 1.70 5.58
C LEU A 75 -8.56 2.71 6.24
N LEU A 76 -8.80 4.01 6.12
CA LEU A 76 -7.98 5.03 6.80
C LEU A 76 -8.31 5.15 8.30
N ASN A 77 -9.50 4.76 8.72
CA ASN A 77 -9.87 4.73 10.14
C ASN A 77 -9.38 3.42 10.78
N PRO A 78 -8.50 3.46 11.79
CA PRO A 78 -7.84 2.26 12.30
C PRO A 78 -8.82 1.28 12.96
N LYS A 79 -9.85 1.81 13.65
CA LYS A 79 -10.86 0.99 14.33
C LYS A 79 -11.79 0.32 13.32
N GLN A 80 -12.19 1.05 12.28
CA GLN A 80 -13.05 0.51 11.22
C GLN A 80 -12.28 -0.52 10.38
N LYS A 81 -11.04 -0.20 9.98
CA LYS A 81 -10.13 -1.12 9.28
C LYS A 81 -9.96 -2.41 10.06
N ALA A 82 -9.58 -2.37 11.34
CA ALA A 82 -9.37 -3.59 12.13
C ALA A 82 -10.63 -4.48 12.19
N SER A 83 -11.80 -3.86 12.38
CA SER A 83 -13.08 -4.57 12.39
C SER A 83 -13.44 -5.16 11.02
N TYR A 84 -13.13 -4.43 9.95
CA TYR A 84 -13.34 -4.85 8.58
C TYR A 84 -12.39 -5.99 8.19
N ASP A 85 -11.11 -5.90 8.54
CA ASP A 85 -10.09 -6.90 8.26
C ASP A 85 -10.40 -8.23 8.92
N HIS A 86 -10.86 -8.20 10.18
CA HIS A 86 -11.30 -9.42 10.87
C HIS A 86 -12.45 -10.11 10.13
N LYS A 87 -13.46 -9.35 9.68
CA LYS A 87 -14.58 -9.88 8.89
C LYS A 87 -14.10 -10.43 7.54
N LEU A 88 -13.23 -9.69 6.85
CA LEU A 88 -12.72 -10.06 5.53
C LEU A 88 -11.90 -11.35 5.60
N LYS A 89 -11.03 -11.51 6.61
CA LYS A 89 -10.28 -12.75 6.86
C LYS A 89 -11.20 -13.96 7.03
N ALA A 90 -12.28 -13.83 7.82
CA ALA A 90 -13.25 -14.90 8.01
C ALA A 90 -13.98 -15.28 6.71
N ILE A 91 -14.36 -14.29 5.89
CA ILE A 91 -15.01 -14.52 4.60
C ILE A 91 -14.05 -15.24 3.63
N LEU A 92 -12.80 -14.80 3.55
CA LEU A 92 -11.79 -15.40 2.67
C LEU A 92 -11.45 -16.84 3.09
N GLN A 93 -11.34 -17.12 4.39
CA GLN A 93 -11.15 -18.48 4.91
C GLN A 93 -12.35 -19.39 4.58
N LYS A 94 -13.58 -18.88 4.70
CA LYS A 94 -14.78 -19.63 4.32
C LYS A 94 -14.80 -19.91 2.81
N LYS A 95 -14.41 -18.94 1.98
CA LYS A 95 -14.32 -19.08 0.52
C LYS A 95 -13.27 -20.14 0.16
N SER A 96 -12.07 -20.10 0.75
CA SER A 96 -10.99 -21.04 0.46
C SER A 96 -11.33 -22.47 0.87
N ARG A 97 -11.99 -22.68 2.02
CA ARG A 97 -12.45 -24.01 2.45
C ARG A 97 -13.52 -24.58 1.53
N LYS A 98 -14.45 -23.74 1.03
CA LYS A 98 -15.48 -24.18 0.07
C LYS A 98 -14.87 -24.60 -1.27
N THR A 99 -13.83 -23.90 -1.75
CA THR A 99 -13.11 -24.30 -2.96
C THR A 99 -12.27 -25.56 -2.76
N ALA A 100 -11.70 -25.78 -1.56
CA ALA A 100 -10.93 -26.98 -1.25
C ALA A 100 -11.81 -28.25 -1.15
N ASP A 101 -13.05 -28.12 -0.68
CA ASP A 101 -14.00 -29.24 -0.58
C ASP A 101 -14.52 -29.72 -1.96
N SER A 102 -14.54 -28.85 -2.98
CA SER A 102 -14.86 -29.21 -4.37
C SER A 102 -13.64 -29.62 -5.21
N ALA A 103 -12.43 -29.52 -4.68
CA ALA A 103 -11.23 -30.06 -5.31
C ALA A 103 -10.99 -31.48 -4.77
N LEU A 104 -11.55 -32.48 -5.44
CA LEU A 104 -11.21 -33.88 -5.22
C LEU A 104 -9.67 -34.01 -5.17
N PRO A 105 -9.09 -34.65 -4.14
CA PRO A 105 -7.68 -34.91 -4.11
C PRO A 105 -7.41 -36.11 -5.03
N VAL A 106 -6.97 -35.86 -6.26
CA VAL A 106 -6.07 -36.84 -6.89
C VAL A 106 -4.68 -36.57 -6.33
N ALA A 107 -4.53 -36.87 -5.04
CA ALA A 107 -3.24 -37.27 -4.52
C ALA A 107 -3.10 -38.74 -4.91
N THR A 108 -2.42 -39.00 -6.02
CA THR A 108 -1.75 -40.28 -6.17
C THR A 108 -0.46 -40.14 -5.37
N PRO A 109 -0.30 -40.76 -4.19
CA PRO A 109 1.00 -40.86 -3.58
C PRO A 109 1.75 -41.89 -4.41
N LEU A 110 2.55 -41.46 -5.38
CA LEU A 110 3.61 -42.32 -5.88
C LEU A 110 4.67 -42.37 -4.78
N ARG A 111 4.43 -43.26 -3.82
CA ARG A 111 5.45 -43.80 -2.93
C ARG A 111 6.37 -44.66 -3.80
N GLU A 112 7.24 -44.01 -4.57
CA GLU A 112 8.37 -44.67 -5.21
C GLU A 112 9.52 -44.60 -4.20
N LYS A 113 9.86 -45.74 -3.60
CA LYS A 113 11.06 -45.89 -2.80
C LYS A 113 12.28 -45.60 -3.70
N ALA A 114 12.88 -44.42 -3.60
CA ALA A 114 14.24 -44.21 -4.07
C ALA A 114 15.13 -43.92 -2.87
N VAL A 115 15.85 -44.96 -2.45
CA VAL A 115 17.03 -44.84 -1.59
C VAL A 115 18.20 -44.53 -2.52
N PRO A 116 18.79 -43.32 -2.52
CA PRO A 116 20.16 -43.17 -3.00
C PRO A 116 21.09 -43.43 -1.83
N THR A 117 21.73 -44.59 -1.89
CA THR A 117 22.91 -44.97 -1.11
C THR A 117 23.97 -43.86 -1.22
N PRO A 118 24.59 -43.38 -0.13
CA PRO A 118 25.76 -42.52 -0.24
C PRO A 118 26.97 -43.36 -0.69
N PRO A 119 27.77 -42.94 -1.69
CA PRO A 119 29.11 -43.48 -1.85
C PRO A 119 30.01 -42.96 -0.72
N PRO A 120 30.88 -43.80 -0.12
CA PRO A 120 31.83 -43.38 0.89
C PRO A 120 33.04 -42.68 0.26
N VAL A 121 33.42 -41.57 0.90
CA VAL A 121 34.79 -41.09 1.20
C VAL A 121 35.88 -41.31 0.14
N ALA A 122 36.37 -40.22 -0.44
CA ALA A 122 37.79 -40.05 -0.74
C ALA A 122 38.32 -38.84 0.04
N THR A 123 39.07 -39.16 1.11
CA THR A 123 39.91 -38.26 1.91
C THR A 123 41.24 -38.04 1.19
N ALA A 124 41.65 -36.78 1.06
CA ALA A 124 43.01 -36.26 1.33
C ALA A 124 42.97 -34.73 1.04
N GLN A 125 43.01 -33.81 2.02
CA GLN A 125 44.19 -33.36 2.79
C GLN A 125 45.33 -32.88 1.85
N ILE A 126 45.98 -31.71 1.97
CA ILE A 126 46.29 -30.88 3.15
C ILE A 126 47.13 -29.65 2.69
N ILE A 127 46.99 -28.50 3.38
CA ILE A 127 47.92 -27.36 3.67
C ILE A 127 48.63 -26.61 2.50
N ALA A 128 49.06 -25.36 2.59
CA ALA A 128 49.54 -24.51 3.69
C ALA A 128 49.33 -23.02 3.30
N ASP A 129 48.83 -22.18 4.20
CA ASP A 129 49.62 -21.26 5.05
C ASP A 129 50.20 -20.06 4.30
N SER A 130 49.68 -18.87 4.59
CA SER A 130 50.53 -17.70 4.71
C SER A 130 49.84 -16.68 5.62
N ASP A 131 50.16 -16.83 6.91
CA ASP A 131 50.12 -15.76 7.89
C ASP A 131 51.05 -14.62 7.46
N ALA A 132 50.58 -13.36 7.56
CA ALA A 132 51.37 -12.18 7.91
C ALA A 132 50.58 -10.88 7.66
N ALA A 133 49.96 -10.35 8.72
CA ALA A 133 50.04 -8.91 8.99
C ALA A 133 51.51 -8.60 9.40
N PRO A 134 52.05 -7.35 9.43
CA PRO A 134 51.33 -6.13 9.84
C PRO A 134 51.86 -4.79 9.24
N LEU A 135 51.43 -3.68 9.85
CA LEU A 135 52.08 -2.35 9.99
C LEU A 135 51.70 -1.21 9.01
N ILE A 136 50.87 -0.31 9.55
CA ILE A 136 51.12 1.14 9.77
C ILE A 136 51.88 1.95 8.70
N SER A 137 51.22 3.02 8.23
CA SER A 137 51.70 4.42 8.09
C SER A 137 50.48 5.23 7.62
N THR A 138 49.84 6.07 8.43
CA THR A 138 50.25 7.41 8.86
C THR A 138 50.70 8.28 7.69
N GLU A 139 49.78 9.06 7.13
CA GLU A 139 50.08 10.42 6.64
C GLU A 139 48.97 11.35 7.13
N GLU A 140 49.27 11.99 8.25
CA GLU A 140 48.63 13.17 8.78
C GLU A 140 49.58 14.34 8.49
N GLY A 141 49.04 15.43 7.95
CA GLY A 141 49.58 16.78 8.21
C GLY A 141 50.28 17.46 7.04
N GLN A 142 49.61 18.48 6.49
CA GLN A 142 50.07 19.88 6.42
C GLN A 142 49.18 20.60 5.41
N ASP A 143 48.72 21.83 5.59
CA ASP A 143 48.79 22.85 6.64
C ASP A 143 47.81 23.96 6.17
N ALA A 144 47.66 25.03 6.95
CA ALA A 144 46.99 26.29 6.60
C ALA A 144 45.44 26.37 6.74
N ALA A 145 45.00 26.40 7.99
CA ALA A 145 44.52 27.60 8.72
C ALA A 145 43.44 28.56 8.09
N PRO A 146 42.69 29.29 8.95
CA PRO A 146 41.27 29.63 8.76
C PRO A 146 41.01 31.05 8.23
N THR A 147 39.81 31.30 7.69
CA THR A 147 39.23 32.66 7.66
C THR A 147 37.70 32.64 7.68
N ALA A 148 37.18 33.17 8.80
CA ALA A 148 35.94 33.90 9.07
C ALA A 148 34.65 33.75 8.21
N PRO A 149 33.46 33.86 8.84
CA PRO A 149 32.15 33.68 8.22
C PRO A 149 31.70 34.94 7.46
N THR A 150 31.10 34.76 6.28
CA THR A 150 30.35 35.83 5.61
C THR A 150 28.89 35.44 5.45
N ALA A 151 28.04 36.23 6.09
CA ALA A 151 26.59 36.18 6.00
C ALA A 151 26.09 36.44 4.56
N PRO A 152 24.94 35.88 4.17
CA PRO A 152 24.08 36.55 3.21
C PRO A 152 23.00 37.36 3.94
N THR A 153 23.20 38.67 3.86
CA THR A 153 22.28 39.77 4.10
C THR A 153 20.88 39.53 3.49
N ALA A 154 19.86 39.82 4.30
CA ALA A 154 18.47 39.95 3.88
C ALA A 154 18.27 41.09 2.86
N PRO A 155 17.28 40.99 1.98
CA PRO A 155 16.54 42.16 1.54
C PRO A 155 15.20 42.26 2.28
N THR A 156 15.10 43.35 3.03
CA THR A 156 13.88 43.95 3.57
C THR A 156 13.00 44.53 2.45
N ALA A 157 11.67 44.49 2.68
CA ALA A 157 10.61 45.45 2.29
C ALA A 157 9.41 44.81 1.53
N PRO A 158 8.20 45.43 1.53
CA PRO A 158 7.13 45.16 2.50
C PRO A 158 5.73 44.96 1.85
N ALA A 159 4.70 44.81 2.71
CA ALA A 159 3.25 44.90 2.42
C ALA A 159 2.66 43.72 1.60
N GLU A 160 1.51 43.13 1.89
CA GLU A 160 0.23 43.72 2.29
C GLU A 160 -0.75 42.63 2.80
N THR A 161 -1.71 43.06 3.61
CA THR A 161 -3.10 42.56 3.69
C THR A 161 -3.43 41.26 4.45
N SER A 162 -3.72 41.47 5.74
CA SER A 162 -5.04 41.30 6.39
C SER A 162 -5.91 40.06 6.13
N ARG A 163 -6.52 39.64 7.26
CA ARG A 163 -7.63 38.69 7.50
C ARG A 163 -7.11 37.27 7.79
N ARG A 164 -7.32 36.67 8.97
CA ARG A 164 -8.59 36.59 9.71
C ARG A 164 -8.32 36.14 11.15
N THR A 165 -8.55 37.01 12.13
CA THR A 165 -8.64 36.64 13.55
C THR A 165 -10.08 36.27 13.92
N SER A 166 -10.20 35.49 14.99
CA SER A 166 -11.38 35.32 15.87
C SER A 166 -12.63 34.64 15.29
N ARG A 167 -13.06 33.47 15.80
CA ARG A 167 -13.60 33.17 17.16
C ARG A 167 -15.05 33.67 17.32
N ARG A 168 -15.93 32.75 17.76
CA ARG A 168 -17.31 32.88 18.32
C ARG A 168 -18.34 32.13 17.45
N SER A 169 -18.85 30.94 17.82
CA SER A 169 -19.61 30.50 19.01
C SER A 169 -20.98 31.19 19.14
N LYS A 170 -22.03 30.35 19.31
CA LYS A 170 -23.47 30.63 19.53
C LYS A 170 -24.29 30.81 18.23
N ASN A 171 -25.50 30.28 18.10
CA ASN A 171 -26.30 29.41 18.97
C ASN A 171 -27.41 28.75 18.14
N ASN A 172 -27.82 27.59 18.61
CA ASN A 172 -28.99 26.82 18.22
C ASN A 172 -30.23 27.35 18.98
N GLU A 173 -31.29 27.76 18.28
CA GLU A 173 -32.67 27.94 18.78
C GLU A 173 -33.58 27.64 17.57
N ILE A 174 -34.19 26.46 17.44
CA ILE A 174 -35.47 26.03 18.04
C ILE A 174 -36.52 27.14 18.09
N LYS A 175 -37.47 27.11 17.15
CA LYS A 175 -38.89 27.19 17.52
C LYS A 175 -39.78 26.52 16.48
N VAL A 176 -40.33 25.40 16.92
CA VAL A 176 -41.49 24.70 16.38
C VAL A 176 -42.70 25.60 16.60
N LEU A 177 -43.49 25.86 15.56
CA LEU A 177 -44.94 26.06 15.60
C LEU A 177 -45.51 25.61 14.26
#